data_AF-A0A0K3CKZ6-F1
#
_entry.id   AF-A0A0K3CKZ6-F1
#
_cell.length_a   1.000
_cell.length_b   1.000
_cell.length_c   1.000
_cell.angle_alpha   90.00
_cell.angle_beta   90.00
_cell.angle_gamma   90.00
#
_symmetry.space_group_name_H-M   'P 1'
#
loop_
_entity.id
_entity.type
_entity.pdbx_description
1 polymer ?
#
loop_
_entity_poly.entity_id
_entity_poly.type
_entity_poly.pdbx_seq_one_letter_code
_entity_poly.pdbx_strand_id
1 'polypeptide(L)'
;MSTTASTSSPASPAAPPRPDERIPLSSVPDVAKLFPPLIQDVLEDETARGDAGAYYDELEQLYWMYSGWEEVLENYKRDIQEYVAQEEQFNADEVRAAHGTMRDWGRVQARRPQLEDLRRELRIRARGPAGLAKLRELHFARHPVLDPAERLASLPSVRSRRVGFAKITLLLKNSVNALTGAPAIRL
;
A
#
# COMPACT_ATOMS: atom_id res chain seq x y z
N MET A 1 -53.54 1.64 -5.99
CA MET A 1 -52.42 2.60 -5.97
C MET A 1 -52.19 3.03 -4.54
N SER A 2 -50.97 2.84 -4.03
CA SER A 2 -50.27 3.67 -3.02
C SER A 2 -49.00 2.94 -2.60
N THR A 3 -47.89 3.40 -3.14
CA THR A 3 -46.51 2.98 -2.90
C THR A 3 -46.00 3.65 -1.62
N THR A 4 -45.70 2.87 -0.58
CA THR A 4 -44.86 3.33 0.52
C THR A 4 -43.40 3.14 0.11
N ALA A 5 -42.79 4.19 -0.44
CA ALA A 5 -41.35 4.26 -0.57
C ALA A 5 -40.75 4.47 0.82
N SER A 6 -40.22 3.39 1.42
CA SER A 6 -39.39 3.49 2.61
C SER A 6 -38.11 4.22 2.25
N THR A 7 -38.02 5.50 2.63
CA THR A 7 -36.78 6.26 2.59
C THR A 7 -35.85 5.66 3.64
N SER A 8 -34.90 4.82 3.22
CA SER A 8 -33.79 4.39 4.06
C SER A 8 -32.97 5.63 4.44
N SER A 9 -32.96 5.96 5.73
CA SER A 9 -32.06 6.99 6.27
C SER A 9 -30.62 6.60 5.99
N PRO A 10 -29.72 7.55 5.66
CA PRO A 10 -28.30 7.24 5.52
C PRO A 10 -27.80 6.70 6.87
N ALA A 11 -27.20 5.52 6.86
CA ALA A 11 -26.54 4.98 8.03
C ALA A 11 -25.51 6.01 8.53
N SER A 12 -25.50 6.29 9.83
CA SER A 12 -24.46 7.15 10.41
C SER A 12 -23.09 6.59 10.04
N PRO A 13 -22.11 7.44 9.70
CA PRO A 13 -20.78 6.97 9.36
C PRO A 13 -20.23 6.11 10.50
N ALA A 14 -19.65 4.96 10.15
CA ALA A 14 -19.11 4.04 11.14
C ALA A 14 -18.02 4.75 11.94
N ALA A 15 -18.21 4.85 13.26
CA ALA A 15 -17.17 5.34 14.15
C ALA A 15 -16.05 4.28 14.29
N PRO A 16 -14.78 4.69 14.44
CA PRO A 16 -13.72 3.74 14.73
C PRO A 16 -14.01 2.99 16.05
N PRO A 17 -13.77 1.67 16.10
CA PRO A 17 -13.86 0.90 17.33
C PRO A 17 -12.85 1.43 18.35
N ARG A 18 -13.20 1.29 19.64
CA ARG A 18 -12.31 1.75 20.71
C ARG A 18 -11.01 0.94 20.71
N PRO A 19 -9.87 1.50 21.14
CA PRO A 19 -8.59 0.78 21.08
C PRO A 19 -8.57 -0.59 21.77
N ASP A 20 -9.33 -0.74 22.85
CA ASP A 20 -9.52 -1.97 23.64
C ASP A 20 -10.35 -3.03 22.92
N GLU A 21 -11.12 -2.66 21.91
CA GLU A 21 -11.92 -3.57 21.08
C GLU A 21 -11.15 -4.08 19.85
N ARG A 22 -9.92 -3.59 19.63
CA ARG A 22 -9.10 -3.92 18.46
C ARG A 22 -8.24 -5.15 18.71
N ILE A 23 -8.01 -5.91 17.64
CA ILE A 23 -7.16 -7.10 17.69
C ILE A 23 -5.69 -6.67 17.71
N PRO A 24 -4.87 -7.07 18.71
CA PRO A 24 -3.45 -6.71 18.71
C PRO A 24 -2.72 -7.33 17.52
N LEU A 25 -1.92 -6.56 16.77
CA LEU A 25 -1.10 -7.09 15.69
C LEU A 25 -0.11 -8.16 16.17
N SER A 26 0.33 -8.09 17.42
CA SER A 26 1.18 -9.10 18.06
C SER A 26 0.51 -10.46 18.22
N SER A 27 -0.83 -10.52 18.15
CA SER A 27 -1.58 -11.78 18.20
C SER A 27 -1.68 -12.48 16.83
N VAL A 28 -1.31 -11.80 15.75
CA VAL A 28 -1.35 -12.35 14.39
C VAL A 28 -0.11 -13.22 14.15
N PRO A 29 -0.28 -14.53 13.87
CA PRO A 29 0.84 -15.46 13.77
C PRO A 29 1.73 -15.23 12.54
N ASP A 30 1.18 -14.72 11.44
CA ASP A 30 1.94 -14.32 10.25
C ASP A 30 1.46 -12.95 9.77
N VAL A 31 2.10 -11.92 10.30
CA VAL A 31 1.79 -10.51 10.04
C VAL A 31 1.96 -10.16 8.56
N ALA A 32 2.84 -10.85 7.83
CA ALA A 32 3.05 -10.64 6.39
C ALA A 32 1.91 -11.20 5.54
N LYS A 33 1.11 -12.13 6.07
CA LYS A 33 -0.07 -12.71 5.41
C LYS A 33 -1.39 -12.13 5.92
N LEU A 34 -1.34 -11.11 6.76
CA LEU A 34 -2.55 -10.51 7.36
C LEU A 34 -3.50 -9.96 6.30
N PHE A 35 -2.96 -9.39 5.22
CA PHE A 35 -3.75 -8.75 4.18
C PHE A 35 -3.96 -9.67 2.98
N PRO A 36 -5.16 -9.66 2.37
CA PRO A 36 -5.38 -10.33 1.09
C PRO A 36 -4.41 -9.82 0.01
N PRO A 37 -4.02 -10.64 -0.99
CA PRO A 37 -3.07 -10.25 -2.03
C PRO A 37 -3.42 -8.92 -2.71
N LEU A 38 -4.71 -8.69 -2.98
CA LEU A 38 -5.17 -7.42 -3.58
C LEU A 38 -4.79 -6.18 -2.75
N ILE A 39 -4.89 -6.26 -1.42
CA ILE A 39 -4.53 -5.16 -0.53
C ILE A 39 -3.00 -5.00 -0.49
N GLN A 40 -2.27 -6.11 -0.52
CA GLN A 40 -0.81 -6.08 -0.61
C GLN A 40 -0.31 -5.40 -1.88
N ASP A 41 -0.94 -5.70 -3.03
CA ASP A 41 -0.62 -5.08 -4.32
C ASP A 41 -0.89 -3.56 -4.28
N VAL A 42 -2.04 -3.15 -3.73
CA VAL A 42 -2.39 -1.73 -3.55
C VAL A 42 -1.39 -1.04 -2.62
N LEU A 43 -1.01 -1.66 -1.51
CA LEU A 43 -0.03 -1.12 -0.58
C LEU A 43 1.34 -0.95 -1.24
N GLU A 44 1.77 -1.94 -2.04
CA GLU A 44 3.02 -1.84 -2.80
C GLU A 44 3.00 -0.68 -3.78
N ASP A 45 1.95 -0.58 -4.60
CA ASP A 45 1.80 0.46 -5.60
C ASP A 45 1.75 1.87 -4.98
N GLU A 46 0.97 2.07 -3.92
CA GLU A 46 0.82 3.39 -3.30
C GLU A 46 2.03 3.76 -2.45
N THR A 47 2.69 2.80 -1.80
CA THR A 47 3.95 3.06 -1.07
C THR A 47 5.07 3.43 -2.04
N ALA A 48 5.14 2.77 -3.20
CA ALA A 48 6.12 3.10 -4.24
C ALA A 48 5.92 4.50 -4.85
N ARG A 49 4.68 5.02 -4.83
CA ARG A 49 4.34 6.37 -5.29
C ARG A 49 4.71 7.47 -4.28
N GLY A 50 5.07 7.13 -3.05
CA GLY A 50 5.46 8.10 -2.02
C GLY A 50 4.41 9.21 -1.83
N ASP A 51 4.81 10.46 -2.05
CA ASP A 51 3.96 11.64 -1.87
C ASP A 51 2.78 11.73 -2.86
N ALA A 52 2.80 10.96 -3.95
CA ALA A 52 1.68 10.83 -4.87
C ALA A 52 0.75 9.65 -4.53
N GLY A 53 1.08 8.89 -3.48
CA GLY A 53 0.30 7.75 -3.03
C GLY A 53 -1.05 8.17 -2.45
N ALA A 54 -2.10 7.45 -2.86
CA ALA A 54 -3.45 7.58 -2.33
C ALA A 54 -3.65 6.70 -1.09
N TYR A 55 -4.51 7.15 -0.19
CA TYR A 55 -4.96 6.38 0.97
C TYR A 55 -6.45 6.06 0.79
N TYR A 56 -6.83 4.81 1.01
CA TYR A 56 -8.18 4.31 0.69
C TYR A 56 -9.00 4.00 1.94
N ASP A 57 -10.32 4.01 1.81
CA ASP A 57 -11.24 3.67 2.89
C ASP A 57 -11.03 2.23 3.39
N GLU A 58 -10.77 1.26 2.51
CA GLU A 58 -10.50 -0.12 2.90
C GLU A 58 -9.21 -0.25 3.72
N LEU A 59 -8.23 0.62 3.48
CA LEU A 59 -6.99 0.67 4.25
C LEU A 59 -7.23 1.25 5.65
N GLU A 60 -8.05 2.30 5.77
CA GLU A 60 -8.42 2.86 7.07
C GLU A 60 -9.29 1.88 7.89
N GLN A 61 -10.20 1.14 7.24
CA GLN A 61 -10.97 0.07 7.91
C GLN A 61 -10.07 -1.03 8.47
N LEU A 62 -9.03 -1.45 7.71
CA LEU A 62 -8.04 -2.39 8.23
C LEU A 62 -7.27 -1.80 9.40
N TYR A 63 -6.87 -0.53 9.32
CA TYR A 63 -6.21 0.17 10.43
C TYR A 63 -7.06 0.19 11.70
N TRP A 64 -8.37 0.36 11.56
CA TRP A 64 -9.31 0.39 12.68
C TRP A 64 -9.50 -0.97 13.36
N MET A 65 -9.32 -2.08 12.63
CA MET A 65 -9.54 -3.42 13.16
C MET A 65 -8.43 -3.89 14.10
N TYR A 66 -7.21 -3.37 13.93
CA TYR A 66 -6.05 -3.80 14.70
C TYR A 66 -5.44 -2.68 15.58
N SER A 67 -4.70 -3.07 16.61
CA SER A 67 -3.89 -2.19 17.46
C SER A 67 -2.40 -2.54 17.38
N GLY A 68 -1.53 -1.63 17.84
CA GLY A 68 -0.08 -1.82 17.82
C GLY A 68 0.60 -1.38 16.52
N TRP A 69 -0.03 -0.50 15.74
CA TRP A 69 0.52 -0.01 14.48
C TRP A 69 1.78 0.82 14.67
N GLU A 70 1.81 1.63 15.72
CA GLU A 70 2.90 2.54 16.05
C GLU A 70 4.19 1.76 16.33
N GLU A 71 4.12 0.71 17.15
CA GLU A 71 5.26 -0.18 17.43
C GLU A 71 5.77 -0.86 16.17
N VAL A 72 4.88 -1.37 15.32
CA VAL A 72 5.25 -2.00 14.04
C VAL A 72 5.94 -1.00 13.11
N LEU A 73 5.44 0.24 13.04
CA LEU A 73 6.01 1.30 12.22
C LEU A 73 7.38 1.74 12.75
N GLU A 74 7.53 1.93 14.06
CA GLU A 74 8.81 2.30 14.69
C GLU A 74 9.88 1.24 14.45
N ASN A 75 9.54 -0.03 14.66
CA ASN A 75 10.43 -1.15 14.36
C ASN A 75 10.84 -1.14 12.89
N TYR A 76 9.89 -1.00 11.97
CA TYR A 76 10.18 -0.94 10.54
C TYR A 76 11.04 0.26 10.13
N LYS A 77 10.81 1.44 10.71
CA LYS A 77 11.62 2.64 10.45
C LYS A 77 13.06 2.46 10.91
N ARG A 78 13.27 1.87 12.08
CA ARG A 78 14.61 1.54 12.59
C ARG A 78 15.33 0.59 11.62
N ASP A 79 14.66 -0.46 11.18
CA ASP A 79 15.25 -1.47 10.29
C ASP A 79 15.55 -0.89 8.89
N ILE A 80 14.70 0.02 8.38
CA ILE A 80 15.01 0.79 7.16
C ILE A 80 16.25 1.66 7.36
N GLN A 81 16.35 2.39 8.46
CA GLN A 81 17.49 3.28 8.70
C GLN A 81 18.79 2.49 8.76
N GLU A 82 18.77 1.34 9.42
CA GLU A 82 19.90 0.42 9.46
C GLU A 82 20.26 -0.09 8.06
N TYR A 83 19.27 -0.51 7.27
CA TYR A 83 19.50 -0.93 5.88
C TYR A 83 20.12 0.18 5.02
N VAL A 84 19.59 1.41 5.10
CA VAL A 84 20.11 2.55 4.32
C VAL A 84 21.56 2.82 4.68
N ALA A 85 21.91 2.81 5.98
CA ALA A 85 23.29 2.98 6.40
C ALA A 85 24.21 1.85 5.88
N GLN A 86 23.73 0.60 5.88
CA GLN A 86 24.47 -0.52 5.31
C GLN A 86 24.63 -0.42 3.79
N GLU A 87 23.59 0.03 3.08
CA GLU A 87 23.61 0.24 1.62
C GLU A 87 24.56 1.37 1.24
N GLU A 88 24.54 2.49 1.96
CA GLU A 88 25.49 3.60 1.78
C GLU A 88 26.94 3.15 2.02
N GLN A 89 27.18 2.39 3.09
CA GLN A 89 28.50 1.85 3.37
C GLN A 89 28.95 0.85 2.29
N PHE A 90 28.05 -0.02 1.83
CA PHE A 90 28.31 -0.94 0.73
C PHE A 90 28.69 -0.19 -0.55
N ASN A 91 27.93 0.83 -0.92
CA ASN A 91 28.17 1.65 -2.11
C ASN A 91 29.52 2.39 -2.01
N ALA A 92 29.84 2.96 -0.84
CA ALA A 92 31.13 3.62 -0.61
C ALA A 92 32.30 2.63 -0.71
N ASP A 93 32.14 1.43 -0.15
CA ASP A 93 33.13 0.36 -0.24
C ASP A 93 33.26 -0.18 -1.68
N GLU A 94 32.17 -0.25 -2.44
CA GLU A 94 32.16 -0.65 -3.85
C GLU A 94 32.94 0.35 -4.71
N VAL A 95 32.71 1.65 -4.54
CA VAL A 95 33.50 2.70 -5.21
C VAL A 95 34.98 2.57 -4.84
N ARG A 96 35.31 2.36 -3.56
CA ARG A 96 36.70 2.20 -3.11
C ARG A 96 37.34 0.96 -3.71
N ALA A 97 36.63 -0.17 -3.75
CA ALA A 97 37.13 -1.44 -4.26
C ALA A 97 37.25 -1.45 -5.79
N ALA A 98 36.42 -0.67 -6.51
CA ALA A 98 36.55 -0.49 -7.96
C ALA A 98 37.89 0.14 -8.36
N HIS A 99 38.47 0.95 -7.48
CA HIS A 99 39.82 1.52 -7.64
C HIS A 99 40.92 0.71 -6.92
N GLY A 100 40.56 -0.41 -6.30
CA GLY A 100 41.45 -1.24 -5.47
C GLY A 100 41.89 -2.54 -6.15
N THR A 101 42.22 -3.54 -5.33
CA THR A 101 42.63 -4.86 -5.85
C THR A 101 41.42 -5.75 -6.15
N MET A 102 41.59 -6.77 -7.01
CA MET A 102 40.56 -7.80 -7.22
C MET A 102 40.12 -8.47 -5.90
N ARG A 103 41.01 -8.57 -4.91
CA ARG A 103 40.69 -9.14 -3.59
C ARG A 103 39.72 -8.25 -2.81
N ASP A 104 39.90 -6.94 -2.90
CA ASP A 104 39.00 -5.97 -2.26
C ASP A 104 37.62 -6.02 -2.92
N TRP A 105 37.59 -6.08 -4.26
CA TRP A 105 36.35 -6.29 -5.02
C TRP A 105 35.61 -7.56 -4.59
N GLY A 106 36.32 -8.70 -4.49
CA GLY A 106 35.73 -9.97 -4.05
C GLY A 106 35.14 -9.91 -2.63
N ARG A 107 35.79 -9.19 -1.70
CA ARG A 107 35.28 -9.00 -0.34
C ARG A 107 34.02 -8.15 -0.29
N VAL A 108 33.96 -7.07 -1.09
CA VAL A 108 32.76 -6.24 -1.18
C VAL A 108 31.61 -7.05 -1.77
N GLN A 109 31.83 -7.72 -2.91
CA GLN A 109 30.78 -8.50 -3.57
C GLN A 109 30.26 -9.66 -2.71
N ALA A 110 31.09 -10.25 -1.84
CA ALA A 110 30.63 -11.30 -0.92
C ALA A 110 29.55 -10.83 0.08
N ARG A 111 29.44 -9.51 0.34
CA ARG A 111 28.40 -8.92 1.21
C ARG A 111 27.09 -8.62 0.48
N ARG A 112 27.09 -8.60 -0.86
CA ARG A 112 25.91 -8.26 -1.69
C ARG A 112 24.68 -9.15 -1.37
N PRO A 113 24.79 -10.48 -1.22
CA PRO A 113 23.63 -11.33 -0.93
C PRO A 113 22.93 -10.95 0.37
N GLN A 114 23.69 -10.63 1.42
CA GLN A 114 23.13 -10.22 2.72
C GLN A 114 22.32 -8.93 2.59
N LEU A 115 22.83 -7.95 1.84
CA LEU A 115 22.12 -6.70 1.58
C LEU A 115 20.85 -6.93 0.75
N GLU A 116 20.91 -7.81 -0.25
CA GLU A 116 19.74 -8.18 -1.06
C GLU A 116 18.65 -8.90 -0.26
N ASP A 117 19.04 -9.77 0.66
CA ASP A 117 18.12 -10.48 1.56
C ASP A 117 17.43 -9.49 2.53
N LEU A 118 18.18 -8.57 3.14
CA LEU A 118 17.62 -7.50 3.96
C LEU A 118 16.65 -6.62 3.16
N ARG A 119 17.03 -6.23 1.93
CA ARG A 119 16.16 -5.45 1.03
C ARG A 119 14.87 -6.20 0.70
N ARG A 120 14.95 -7.52 0.54
CA ARG A 120 13.80 -8.38 0.26
C ARG A 120 12.88 -8.47 1.46
N GLU A 121 13.43 -8.67 2.66
CA GLU A 121 12.66 -8.71 3.90
C GLU A 121 11.91 -7.40 4.14
N LEU A 122 12.59 -6.26 3.99
CA LEU A 122 11.97 -4.93 4.13
C LEU A 122 10.86 -4.70 3.11
N ARG A 123 11.02 -5.21 1.88
CA ARG A 123 9.96 -5.16 0.86
C ARG A 123 8.74 -6.02 1.23
N ILE A 124 8.95 -7.22 1.78
CA ILE A 124 7.85 -8.07 2.25
C ILE A 124 7.10 -7.36 3.38
N ARG A 125 7.81 -6.77 4.34
CA ARG A 125 7.20 -6.03 5.45
C ARG A 125 6.45 -4.77 4.98
N ALA A 126 6.94 -4.11 3.93
CA ALA A 126 6.26 -2.98 3.29
C ALA A 126 4.91 -3.35 2.67
N ARG A 127 4.69 -4.61 2.29
CA ARG A 127 3.39 -5.07 1.77
C ARG A 127 2.38 -5.39 2.88
N GLY A 128 2.83 -5.39 4.13
CA GLY A 128 2.05 -5.71 5.30
C GLY A 128 1.75 -4.49 6.18
N PRO A 129 1.50 -4.72 7.48
CA PRO A 129 1.09 -3.68 8.41
C PRO A 129 2.03 -2.48 8.52
N ALA A 130 3.34 -2.69 8.39
CA ALA A 130 4.32 -1.61 8.43
C ALA A 130 4.14 -0.63 7.26
N GLY A 131 3.88 -1.13 6.05
CA GLY A 131 3.61 -0.28 4.89
C GLY A 131 2.30 0.48 5.02
N LEU A 132 1.25 -0.16 5.52
CA LEU A 132 -0.02 0.50 5.80
C LEU A 132 0.15 1.63 6.83
N ALA A 133 0.83 1.38 7.94
CA ALA A 133 1.10 2.40 8.95
C ALA A 133 1.91 3.58 8.38
N LYS A 134 2.91 3.31 7.55
CA LYS A 134 3.70 4.33 6.86
C LYS A 134 2.85 5.15 5.89
N LEU A 135 2.02 4.51 5.07
CA LEU A 135 1.15 5.18 4.11
C LEU A 135 0.13 6.08 4.82
N ARG A 136 -0.41 5.61 5.94
CA ARG A 136 -1.32 6.37 6.80
C ARG A 136 -0.64 7.59 7.41
N GLU A 137 0.57 7.43 7.96
CA GLU A 137 1.37 8.55 8.48
C GLU A 137 1.61 9.62 7.40
N LEU A 138 2.03 9.21 6.20
CA LEU A 138 2.22 10.11 5.06
C LEU A 138 0.93 10.80 4.61
N HIS A 139 -0.21 10.11 4.69
CA HIS A 139 -1.51 10.69 4.38
C HIS A 139 -1.90 11.78 5.40
N PHE A 140 -1.80 11.51 6.70
CA PHE A 140 -2.18 12.49 7.73
C PHE A 140 -1.20 13.64 7.90
N ALA A 141 0.08 13.45 7.56
CA ALA A 141 1.02 14.56 7.44
C ALA A 141 0.56 15.58 6.37
N ARG A 142 -0.10 15.11 5.31
CA ARG A 142 -0.65 15.95 4.22
C ARG A 142 -2.08 16.43 4.47
N HIS A 143 -2.88 15.65 5.20
CA HIS A 143 -4.31 15.90 5.45
C HIS A 143 -4.64 15.85 6.96
N PRO A 144 -4.17 16.81 7.76
CA PRO A 144 -4.31 16.76 9.23
C PRO A 144 -5.74 16.97 9.76
N VAL A 145 -6.73 17.29 8.90
CA VAL A 145 -8.06 17.80 9.31
C VAL A 145 -9.22 16.87 8.90
N LEU A 146 -9.04 15.55 8.97
CA LEU A 146 -10.18 14.62 8.77
C LEU A 146 -10.75 14.20 10.13
N ASP A 147 -11.92 14.77 10.45
CA ASP A 147 -12.78 14.30 11.54
C ASP A 147 -12.92 12.77 11.43
N PRO A 148 -12.62 12.00 12.49
CA PRO A 148 -12.77 10.54 12.48
C PRO A 148 -14.12 10.05 11.95
N ALA A 149 -15.20 10.81 12.15
CA ALA A 149 -16.54 10.46 11.66
C ALA A 149 -16.70 10.67 10.15
N GLU A 150 -16.05 11.67 9.55
CA GLU A 150 -16.17 11.96 8.11
C GLU A 150 -15.07 11.29 7.27
N ARG A 151 -14.05 10.76 7.95
CA ARG A 151 -12.84 10.21 7.34
C ARG A 151 -13.12 9.13 6.29
N LEU A 152 -13.89 8.10 6.62
CA LEU A 152 -14.18 7.03 5.65
C LEU A 152 -14.92 7.55 4.41
N ALA A 153 -15.85 8.49 4.59
CA ALA A 153 -16.63 9.05 3.48
C ALA A 153 -15.79 9.94 2.55
N SER A 154 -14.71 10.54 3.08
CA SER A 154 -13.79 11.40 2.33
C SER A 154 -12.72 10.63 1.55
N LEU A 155 -12.49 9.35 1.88
CA LEU A 155 -11.46 8.54 1.26
C LEU A 155 -11.98 7.87 -0.02
N PRO A 156 -11.13 7.77 -1.07
CA PRO A 156 -11.47 6.95 -2.23
C PRO A 156 -11.56 5.47 -1.83
N SER A 157 -12.39 4.71 -2.54
CA SER A 157 -12.41 3.24 -2.43
C SER A 157 -11.56 2.58 -3.52
N VAL A 158 -10.83 1.54 -3.15
CA VAL A 158 -10.12 0.62 -4.06
C VAL A 158 -11.09 0.04 -5.08
N ARG A 159 -12.35 -0.25 -4.70
CA ARG A 159 -13.39 -0.73 -5.63
C ARG A 159 -13.84 0.34 -6.63
N SER A 160 -13.86 1.62 -6.24
CA SER A 160 -14.20 2.74 -7.15
C SER A 160 -13.17 2.88 -8.28
N ARG A 161 -11.88 2.71 -7.97
CA ARG A 161 -10.80 2.68 -8.97
C ARG A 161 -11.00 1.58 -10.03
N ARG A 162 -11.53 0.41 -9.64
CA ARG A 162 -11.89 -0.66 -10.58
C ARG A 162 -13.05 -0.29 -11.49
N VAL A 163 -14.05 0.46 -11.04
CA VAL A 163 -15.12 0.93 -11.93
C VAL A 163 -14.55 1.90 -12.97
N GLY A 164 -13.59 2.77 -12.57
CA GLY A 164 -12.86 3.64 -13.49
C GLY A 164 -12.05 2.87 -14.53
N PHE A 165 -11.19 1.93 -14.11
CA PHE A 165 -10.37 1.13 -15.03
C PHE A 165 -11.18 0.13 -15.86
N ALA A 166 -12.24 -0.46 -15.31
CA ALA A 166 -13.17 -1.31 -16.06
C ALA A 166 -13.96 -0.48 -17.09
N LYS A 167 -14.38 0.76 -16.75
CA LYS A 167 -15.00 1.67 -17.73
C LYS A 167 -14.02 2.13 -18.80
N ILE A 168 -12.76 2.41 -18.46
CA ILE A 168 -11.72 2.80 -19.43
C ILE A 168 -11.37 1.63 -20.35
N THR A 169 -11.23 0.41 -19.81
CA THR A 169 -11.00 -0.79 -20.63
C THR A 169 -12.22 -1.17 -21.47
N LEU A 170 -13.45 -0.92 -20.99
CA LEU A 170 -14.67 -1.07 -21.78
C LEU A 170 -14.77 0.01 -22.88
N LEU A 171 -14.38 1.26 -22.58
CA LEU A 171 -14.29 2.35 -23.55
C LEU A 171 -13.24 2.04 -24.62
N LEU A 172 -12.02 1.62 -24.24
CA LEU A 172 -10.99 1.22 -25.19
C LEU A 172 -11.40 -0.02 -26.00
N LYS A 173 -12.05 -1.02 -25.40
CA LYS A 173 -12.58 -2.18 -26.14
C LYS A 173 -13.65 -1.77 -27.15
N ASN A 174 -14.54 -0.84 -26.77
CA ASN A 174 -15.59 -0.34 -27.66
C ASN A 174 -15.02 0.57 -28.76
N SER A 175 -14.01 1.38 -28.45
CA SER A 175 -13.31 2.23 -29.43
C SER A 175 -12.48 1.40 -30.42
N VAL A 176 -11.82 0.33 -29.96
CA VAL A 176 -11.08 -0.58 -30.84
C VAL A 176 -12.03 -1.40 -31.72
N ASN A 177 -13.16 -1.87 -31.18
CA ASN A 177 -14.20 -2.55 -31.97
C ASN A 177 -14.90 -1.61 -32.99
N ALA A 178 -15.00 -0.31 -32.69
CA ALA A 178 -15.53 0.69 -33.62
C ALA A 178 -14.53 1.05 -34.75
N LEU A 179 -13.23 0.81 -34.54
CA LEU A 179 -12.17 1.04 -35.53
C LEU A 179 -11.85 -0.20 -36.38
N THR A 180 -12.19 -1.41 -35.93
CA THR A 180 -11.92 -2.67 -36.64
C THR A 180 -13.16 -3.38 -37.22
N GLY A 181 -14.36 -2.81 -37.05
CA GLY A 181 -15.60 -3.33 -37.63
C GLY A 181 -16.10 -2.49 -38.82
N ALA A 182 -15.52 -2.73 -39.99
CA ALA A 182 -16.01 -2.21 -41.27
C ALA A 182 -17.33 -2.93 -41.71
N PRO A 183 -17.93 -2.59 -42.86
CA PRO A 183 -19.30 -2.09 -42.96
C PRO A 183 -20.34 -3.12 -43.45
N ALA A 184 -21.60 -2.69 -43.35
CA ALA A 184 -22.68 -2.87 -44.32
C ALA A 184 -23.32 -4.27 -44.57
N ILE A 185 -24.58 -4.34 -44.15
CA ILE A 185 -25.80 -4.66 -44.94
C ILE A 185 -26.03 -6.14 -45.36
N ARG A 186 -27.10 -6.68 -44.76
CA ARG A 186 -28.22 -7.48 -45.30
C ARG A 186 -28.10 -8.06 -46.71
N LEU A 187 -28.35 -9.36 -46.83
CA LEU A 187 -29.68 -9.93 -47.15
C LEU A 187 -29.80 -11.34 -46.56
#